data_AF-A0A4R5ECF4-F1
#
_entry.id   AF-A0A4R5ECF4-F1
#
_cell.length_a   1.000
_cell.length_b   1.000
_cell.length_c   1.000
_cell.angle_alpha   90.00
_cell.angle_beta   90.00
_cell.angle_gamma   90.00
#
_symmetry.space_group_name_H-M   'P 1'
#
loop_
_entity.id
_entity.type
_entity.pdbx_description
1 polymer ?
#
loop_
_entity_poly.entity_id
_entity_poly.type
_entity_poly.pdbx_seq_one_letter_code
_entity_poly.pdbx_strand_id
1 'polypeptide(L)'
;MAVAAGEADAGSLWDRTYGTTVLSGTRVLRYPLTEDEGLRRNLAVVRGRSPDAVLFTGDLVQGGGHQPGWDEFFRHTAGASGDLLTGVPIIPAFGNWESFGAINGGYGTPEDRTPVVRSRAKFHAYFDGPPNGTPEHRDNYHRIDYGPVTVLTLDSNNGEPDDSAASYPPEEKLTGREYTGPGTDTQENVTRSEYEAAGGRDLSDYSPGGRQGTWVEQQLRDARAAGDRKARITLTPVHVFPVMDDALTVLRTERRTYSDRVVIDVDADGRPAR
;
A
#
# COMPACT_ATOMS: atom_id res chain seq x y z
N MET A 1 20.76 4.45 10.88
CA MET A 1 21.98 5.26 10.71
C MET A 1 21.56 6.42 9.84
N ALA A 2 21.68 7.66 10.31
CA ALA A 2 21.69 8.78 9.38
C ALA A 2 22.85 8.49 8.42
N VAL A 3 22.58 8.47 7.12
CA VAL A 3 23.61 8.37 6.08
C VAL A 3 24.65 9.44 6.44
N ALA A 4 25.87 9.04 6.74
CA ALA A 4 26.90 9.99 7.10
C ALA A 4 27.09 10.93 5.89
N ALA A 5 27.21 12.23 6.15
CA ALA A 5 27.47 13.20 5.09
C ALA A 5 28.70 12.73 4.28
N GLY A 6 28.52 12.50 2.98
CA GLY A 6 29.56 12.05 2.05
C GLY A 6 29.39 10.64 1.46
N GLU A 7 28.47 9.79 1.95
CA GLU A 7 28.27 8.45 1.36
C GLU A 7 27.68 8.50 -0.05
N ALA A 8 26.93 9.54 -0.40
CA ALA A 8 26.38 9.74 -1.75
C ALA A 8 27.37 10.38 -2.73
N ASP A 9 28.55 10.79 -2.26
CA ASP A 9 29.55 11.44 -3.10
C ASP A 9 30.06 10.49 -4.18
N ALA A 10 30.41 11.06 -5.34
CA ALA A 10 31.00 10.29 -6.41
C ALA A 10 32.32 9.65 -5.95
N GLY A 11 32.43 8.34 -6.15
CA GLY A 11 33.61 7.59 -5.70
C GLY A 11 33.70 7.41 -4.18
N SER A 12 32.60 7.54 -3.43
CA SER A 12 32.54 7.02 -2.06
C SER A 12 32.67 5.48 -2.04
N LEU A 13 32.90 4.89 -0.86
CA LEU A 13 32.89 3.44 -0.74
C LEU A 13 31.52 2.84 -1.13
N TRP A 14 30.43 3.53 -0.78
CA TRP A 14 29.09 3.11 -1.15
C TRP A 14 28.87 3.17 -2.66
N ASP A 15 29.25 4.26 -3.31
CA ASP A 15 29.11 4.42 -4.76
C ASP A 15 29.89 3.36 -5.55
N ARG A 16 31.06 2.95 -5.05
CA ARG A 16 31.80 1.83 -5.66
C ARG A 16 31.16 0.46 -5.43
N THR A 17 30.48 0.28 -4.29
CA THR A 17 29.97 -1.04 -3.86
C THR A 17 28.56 -1.30 -4.39
N TYR A 18 27.65 -0.35 -4.14
CA TYR A 18 26.24 -0.45 -4.49
C TYR A 18 25.83 0.52 -5.59
N GLY A 19 26.63 1.56 -5.81
CA GLY A 19 26.31 2.63 -6.73
C GLY A 19 25.29 3.62 -6.17
N THR A 20 24.96 4.54 -7.04
CA THR A 20 24.01 5.63 -6.80
C THR A 20 23.04 5.71 -7.97
N THR A 21 21.96 6.44 -7.79
CA THR A 21 21.00 6.78 -8.85
C THR A 21 20.61 8.24 -8.73
N VAL A 22 19.80 8.73 -9.66
CA VAL A 22 19.23 10.08 -9.62
C VAL A 22 17.73 9.95 -9.42
N LEU A 23 17.23 10.52 -8.32
CA LEU A 23 15.81 10.61 -8.00
C LEU A 23 15.43 12.10 -7.92
N SER A 24 14.48 12.55 -8.73
CA SER A 24 14.04 13.95 -8.81
C SER A 24 15.21 14.95 -8.95
N GLY A 25 16.17 14.64 -9.84
CA GLY A 25 17.36 15.45 -10.08
C GLY A 25 18.41 15.41 -8.95
N THR A 26 18.16 14.67 -7.87
CA THR A 26 19.07 14.51 -6.74
C THR A 26 19.78 13.16 -6.81
N ARG A 27 21.10 13.16 -6.67
CA ARG A 27 21.88 11.93 -6.54
C ARG A 27 21.59 11.27 -5.19
N VAL A 28 21.16 10.02 -5.21
CA VAL A 28 20.81 9.22 -4.03
C VAL A 28 21.51 7.87 -4.05
N LEU A 29 21.66 7.26 -2.88
CA LEU A 29 22.23 5.93 -2.72
C LEU A 29 21.32 4.86 -3.34
N ARG A 30 21.89 3.84 -3.97
CA ARG A 30 21.15 2.60 -4.25
C ARG A 30 21.03 1.80 -2.96
N TYR A 31 19.90 1.12 -2.78
CA TYR A 31 19.72 0.19 -1.67
C TYR A 31 20.71 -0.98 -1.77
N PRO A 32 21.23 -1.47 -0.63
CA PRO A 32 22.17 -2.58 -0.60
C PRO A 32 21.48 -3.95 -0.71
N LEU A 33 20.14 -3.97 -0.71
CA LEU A 33 19.30 -5.15 -0.88
C LEU A 33 18.48 -4.97 -2.16
N THR A 34 18.22 -6.09 -2.85
CA THR A 34 17.20 -6.12 -3.90
C THR A 34 15.80 -6.05 -3.30
N GLU A 35 14.78 -5.77 -4.12
CA GLU A 35 13.38 -5.75 -3.69
C GLU A 35 12.95 -7.12 -3.14
N ASP A 36 13.30 -8.23 -3.80
CA ASP A 36 13.02 -9.60 -3.33
C ASP A 36 13.60 -9.86 -1.94
N GLU A 37 14.85 -9.41 -1.72
CA GLU A 37 15.53 -9.58 -0.44
C GLU A 37 14.88 -8.71 0.63
N GLY A 38 14.51 -7.47 0.29
CA GLY A 38 13.74 -6.58 1.17
C GLY A 38 12.41 -7.20 1.57
N LEU A 39 11.61 -7.67 0.61
CA LEU A 39 10.32 -8.32 0.83
C LEU A 39 10.47 -9.56 1.71
N ARG A 40 11.40 -10.46 1.39
CA ARG A 40 11.66 -11.68 2.16
C ARG A 40 12.01 -11.38 3.63
N ARG A 41 12.81 -10.32 3.87
CA ARG A 41 13.19 -9.91 5.23
C ARG A 41 12.02 -9.27 5.98
N ASN A 42 11.18 -8.49 5.30
CA ASN A 42 9.94 -7.97 5.88
C ASN A 42 8.97 -9.10 6.24
N LEU A 43 8.73 -10.06 5.35
CA LEU A 43 7.86 -11.21 5.61
C LEU A 43 8.39 -12.09 6.75
N ALA A 44 9.71 -12.24 6.90
CA ALA A 44 10.30 -12.95 8.04
C ALA A 44 10.01 -12.25 9.37
N VAL A 45 10.03 -10.90 9.39
CA VAL A 45 9.64 -10.12 10.56
C VAL A 45 8.15 -10.31 10.86
N VAL A 46 7.28 -10.22 9.86
CA VAL A 46 5.84 -10.45 10.00
C VAL A 46 5.57 -11.86 10.56
N ARG A 47 6.16 -12.91 9.95
CA ARG A 47 6.04 -14.29 10.42
C ARG A 47 6.51 -14.47 11.85
N GLY A 48 7.62 -13.82 12.23
CA GLY A 48 8.13 -13.85 13.61
C GLY A 48 7.18 -13.26 14.66
N ARG A 49 6.14 -12.53 14.23
CA ARG A 49 5.06 -12.03 15.11
C ARG A 49 3.92 -13.03 15.30
N SER A 50 3.93 -14.15 14.57
CA SER A 50 2.86 -15.16 14.55
C SER A 50 1.47 -14.53 14.38
N PRO A 51 1.24 -13.75 13.31
CA PRO A 51 -0.03 -13.05 13.11
C PRO A 51 -1.16 -14.03 12.80
N ASP A 52 -2.35 -13.75 13.33
CA ASP A 52 -3.56 -14.51 12.99
C ASP A 52 -4.24 -14.02 11.69
N ALA A 53 -3.86 -12.84 11.20
CA ALA A 53 -4.22 -12.26 9.90
C ALA A 53 -3.19 -11.17 9.52
N VAL A 54 -3.06 -10.87 8.23
CA VAL A 54 -2.22 -9.75 7.74
C VAL A 54 -3.05 -8.78 6.92
N LEU A 55 -3.06 -7.51 7.33
CA LEU A 55 -3.64 -6.42 6.56
C LEU A 55 -2.57 -5.88 5.57
N PHE A 56 -2.84 -5.99 4.27
CA PHE A 56 -2.04 -5.35 3.21
C PHE A 56 -2.83 -4.16 2.68
N THR A 57 -2.36 -2.94 2.94
CA THR A 57 -3.13 -1.72 2.70
C THR A 57 -2.91 -1.12 1.31
N GLY A 58 -2.94 -1.94 0.27
CA GLY A 58 -2.61 -1.55 -1.11
C GLY A 58 -1.14 -1.76 -1.47
N ASP A 59 -0.84 -1.55 -2.75
CA ASP A 59 0.48 -1.65 -3.37
C ASP A 59 1.15 -3.00 -3.13
N LEU A 60 0.40 -4.06 -3.40
CA LEU A 60 0.83 -5.44 -3.23
C LEU A 60 1.89 -5.83 -4.25
N VAL A 61 1.80 -5.25 -5.46
CA VAL A 61 2.72 -5.48 -6.57
C VAL A 61 3.16 -4.15 -7.18
N GLN A 62 4.37 -4.10 -7.74
CA GLN A 62 4.87 -2.94 -8.47
C GLN A 62 4.27 -2.87 -9.90
N GLY A 63 2.94 -2.97 -9.99
CA GLY A 63 2.15 -2.86 -11.21
C GLY A 63 1.14 -3.97 -11.39
N GLY A 64 -0.12 -3.72 -11.05
CA GLY A 64 -1.24 -4.64 -11.18
C GLY A 64 -1.45 -5.17 -12.60
N GLY A 65 -1.06 -4.41 -13.63
CA GLY A 65 -1.15 -4.88 -15.01
C GLY A 65 -0.09 -5.92 -15.39
N HIS A 66 1.01 -6.03 -14.66
CA HIS A 66 2.15 -6.87 -15.00
C HIS A 66 2.08 -8.25 -14.33
N GLN A 67 1.83 -9.31 -15.11
CA GLN A 67 1.61 -10.66 -14.57
C GLN A 67 2.79 -11.21 -13.75
N PRO A 68 4.05 -11.11 -14.21
CA PRO A 68 5.18 -11.58 -13.42
C PRO A 68 5.27 -10.97 -12.02
N GLY A 69 4.80 -9.73 -11.82
CA GLY A 69 4.73 -9.10 -10.49
C GLY A 69 3.77 -9.84 -9.55
N TRP A 70 2.61 -10.27 -10.05
CA TRP A 70 1.67 -11.13 -9.30
C TRP A 70 2.25 -12.51 -9.04
N ASP A 71 2.89 -13.12 -10.05
CA ASP A 71 3.52 -14.44 -9.91
C ASP A 71 4.62 -14.40 -8.83
N GLU A 72 5.37 -13.30 -8.75
CA GLU A 72 6.36 -13.04 -7.72
C GLU A 72 5.73 -12.83 -6.34
N PHE A 73 4.71 -11.97 -6.24
CA PHE A 73 3.98 -11.77 -4.99
C PHE A 73 3.51 -13.10 -4.40
N PHE A 74 2.86 -13.95 -5.19
CA PHE A 74 2.40 -15.26 -4.71
C PHE A 74 3.54 -16.24 -4.44
N ARG A 75 4.63 -16.20 -5.21
CA ARG A 75 5.82 -17.04 -4.94
C ARG A 75 6.45 -16.74 -3.57
N HIS A 76 6.48 -15.47 -3.16
CA HIS A 76 7.09 -15.02 -1.91
C HIS A 76 6.14 -15.11 -0.70
N THR A 77 4.83 -15.01 -0.92
CA THR A 77 3.86 -14.97 0.16
C THR A 77 3.15 -16.30 0.40
N ALA A 78 2.91 -17.11 -0.63
CA ALA A 78 2.18 -18.38 -0.57
C ALA A 78 2.76 -19.46 -1.51
N GLY A 79 4.08 -19.47 -1.72
CA GLY A 79 4.75 -20.33 -2.69
C GLY A 79 6.18 -20.72 -2.31
N ALA A 80 7.00 -21.03 -3.31
CA ALA A 80 8.31 -21.64 -3.14
C ALA A 80 9.33 -20.78 -2.36
N SER A 81 9.17 -19.45 -2.34
CA SER A 81 10.06 -18.53 -1.63
C SER A 81 9.53 -18.13 -0.24
N GLY A 82 8.29 -18.46 0.07
CA GLY A 82 7.67 -18.21 1.37
C GLY A 82 6.19 -18.59 1.42
N ASP A 83 5.73 -19.02 2.58
CA ASP A 83 4.43 -19.68 2.80
C ASP A 83 3.55 -18.97 3.85
N LEU A 84 3.86 -17.71 4.21
CA LEU A 84 3.14 -16.99 5.28
C LEU A 84 1.63 -16.98 5.04
N LEU A 85 1.21 -16.65 3.81
CA LEU A 85 -0.19 -16.55 3.43
C LEU A 85 -0.84 -17.90 3.06
N THR A 86 -0.09 -19.01 3.16
CA THR A 86 -0.68 -20.35 3.05
C THR A 86 -1.49 -20.71 4.29
N GLY A 87 -1.11 -20.20 5.46
CA GLY A 87 -1.79 -20.46 6.75
C GLY A 87 -2.36 -19.22 7.44
N VAL A 88 -1.95 -18.02 7.02
CA VAL A 88 -2.44 -16.76 7.60
C VAL A 88 -3.26 -16.00 6.56
N PRO A 89 -4.53 -15.66 6.82
CA PRO A 89 -5.36 -14.93 5.87
C PRO A 89 -4.81 -13.52 5.63
N ILE A 90 -4.86 -13.10 4.37
CA ILE A 90 -4.63 -11.72 3.95
C ILE A 90 -5.96 -10.96 3.92
N ILE A 91 -5.93 -9.71 4.36
CA ILE A 91 -6.99 -8.71 4.16
C ILE A 91 -6.39 -7.65 3.23
N PRO A 92 -6.63 -7.74 1.90
CA PRO A 92 -6.06 -6.81 0.94
C PRO A 92 -6.94 -5.57 0.79
N ALA A 93 -6.32 -4.39 0.70
CA ALA A 93 -6.95 -3.18 0.19
C ALA A 93 -6.43 -2.87 -1.20
N PHE A 94 -7.19 -2.08 -1.95
CA PHE A 94 -6.86 -1.71 -3.33
C PHE A 94 -6.03 -0.41 -3.34
N GLY A 95 -4.77 -0.48 -3.77
CA GLY A 95 -3.85 0.66 -3.90
C GLY A 95 -3.71 1.19 -5.32
N ASN A 96 -2.96 2.26 -5.52
CA ASN A 96 -2.75 2.86 -6.86
C ASN A 96 -1.92 1.96 -7.76
N TRP A 97 -0.99 1.20 -7.20
CA TRP A 97 -0.22 0.25 -7.99
C TRP A 97 -1.04 -0.92 -8.50
N GLU A 98 -2.17 -1.27 -7.88
CA GLU A 98 -3.10 -2.28 -8.40
C GLU A 98 -3.83 -1.81 -9.67
N SER A 99 -4.04 -0.50 -9.84
CA SER A 99 -4.61 0.07 -11.07
C SER A 99 -3.55 0.46 -12.10
N PHE A 100 -2.26 0.41 -11.73
CA PHE A 100 -1.13 0.73 -12.60
C PHE A 100 -0.69 -0.43 -13.51
N GLY A 101 -0.59 -0.18 -14.81
CA GLY A 101 -0.14 -1.16 -15.80
C GLY A 101 1.34 -1.53 -15.76
N ALA A 102 2.18 -0.75 -15.05
CA ALA A 102 3.64 -0.85 -15.08
C ALA A 102 4.21 -0.91 -16.51
N ILE A 103 5.09 -1.87 -16.81
CA ILE A 103 5.68 -1.99 -18.15
C ILE A 103 4.64 -2.29 -19.24
N ASN A 104 3.42 -2.65 -18.87
CA ASN A 104 2.29 -2.84 -19.78
C ASN A 104 1.52 -1.54 -20.06
N GLY A 105 2.20 -0.39 -20.02
CA GLY A 105 1.67 0.90 -20.44
C GLY A 105 1.29 1.85 -19.30
N GLY A 106 1.70 1.58 -18.06
CA GLY A 106 1.42 2.44 -16.92
C GLY A 106 -0.08 2.73 -16.74
N TYR A 107 -0.45 4.00 -16.60
CA TYR A 107 -1.87 4.42 -16.59
C TYR A 107 -2.47 4.59 -18.00
N GLY A 108 -1.75 4.20 -19.06
CA GLY A 108 -2.15 4.40 -20.45
C GLY A 108 -1.92 5.82 -20.95
N THR A 109 -2.60 6.17 -22.03
CA THR A 109 -2.68 7.55 -22.56
C THR A 109 -4.11 8.06 -22.44
N PRO A 110 -4.38 9.37 -22.58
CA PRO A 110 -5.76 9.88 -22.62
C PRO A 110 -6.66 9.18 -23.65
N GLU A 111 -6.08 8.68 -24.75
CA GLU A 111 -6.79 7.95 -25.81
C GLU A 111 -6.94 6.45 -25.53
N ASP A 112 -6.12 5.87 -24.65
CA ASP A 112 -6.14 4.45 -24.30
C ASP A 112 -5.86 4.23 -22.80
N ARG A 113 -6.94 4.12 -22.02
CA ARG A 113 -6.90 3.75 -20.59
C ARG A 113 -7.12 2.26 -20.35
N THR A 114 -7.05 1.41 -21.38
CA THR A 114 -7.19 -0.04 -21.20
C THR A 114 -6.15 -0.68 -20.27
N PRO A 115 -4.92 -0.16 -20.10
CA PRO A 115 -4.01 -0.67 -19.07
C PRO A 115 -4.59 -0.59 -17.66
N VAL A 116 -5.30 0.49 -17.32
CA VAL A 116 -5.92 0.67 -15.99
C VAL A 116 -7.03 -0.36 -15.78
N VAL A 117 -7.94 -0.49 -16.76
CA VAL A 117 -9.06 -1.44 -16.71
C VAL A 117 -8.55 -2.87 -16.54
N ARG A 118 -7.50 -3.26 -17.28
CA ARG A 118 -6.90 -4.60 -17.17
C ARG A 118 -6.20 -4.83 -15.84
N SER A 119 -5.56 -3.81 -15.28
CA SER A 119 -4.86 -3.90 -13.99
C SER A 119 -5.86 -4.10 -12.85
N ARG A 120 -6.95 -3.32 -12.84
CA ARG A 120 -8.05 -3.49 -11.87
C ARG A 120 -8.71 -4.88 -11.98
N ALA A 121 -8.98 -5.34 -13.20
CA ALA A 121 -9.56 -6.66 -13.42
C ALA A 121 -8.67 -7.82 -12.91
N LYS A 122 -7.34 -7.64 -12.88
CA LYS A 122 -6.43 -8.65 -12.34
C LYS A 122 -6.51 -8.78 -10.83
N PHE A 123 -6.57 -7.67 -10.10
CA PHE A 123 -6.78 -7.70 -8.65
C PHE A 123 -8.05 -8.49 -8.30
N HIS A 124 -9.15 -8.19 -8.98
CA HIS A 124 -10.44 -8.88 -8.80
C HIS A 124 -10.44 -10.35 -9.24
N ALA A 125 -9.46 -10.77 -10.04
CA ALA A 125 -9.27 -12.18 -10.39
C ALA A 125 -8.57 -12.98 -9.27
N TYR A 126 -7.80 -12.30 -8.41
CA TYR A 126 -7.02 -12.94 -7.34
C TYR A 126 -7.68 -12.89 -5.97
N PHE A 127 -8.45 -11.85 -5.70
CA PHE A 127 -9.08 -11.64 -4.40
C PHE A 127 -10.60 -11.72 -4.53
N ASP A 128 -11.19 -12.64 -3.78
CA ASP A 128 -12.64 -12.77 -3.62
C ASP A 128 -13.01 -12.36 -2.20
N GLY A 129 -13.36 -11.10 -2.04
CA GLY A 129 -13.74 -10.49 -0.77
C GLY A 129 -15.21 -10.76 -0.40
N PRO A 130 -15.59 -10.53 0.87
CA PRO A 130 -16.98 -10.57 1.26
C PRO A 130 -17.85 -9.61 0.42
N PRO A 131 -19.11 -9.96 0.14
CA PRO A 131 -20.00 -9.10 -0.61
C PRO A 131 -20.21 -7.77 0.12
N ASN A 132 -20.17 -6.67 -0.62
CA ASN A 132 -20.41 -5.31 -0.12
C ASN A 132 -21.81 -4.78 -0.45
N GLY A 133 -22.67 -5.59 -1.08
CA GLY A 133 -24.02 -5.21 -1.49
C GLY A 133 -24.07 -4.39 -2.79
N THR A 134 -22.93 -4.21 -3.47
CA THR A 134 -22.81 -3.48 -4.73
C THR A 134 -22.07 -4.36 -5.75
N PRO A 135 -22.79 -5.24 -6.50
CA PRO A 135 -22.16 -6.22 -7.39
C PRO A 135 -21.16 -5.64 -8.40
N GLU A 136 -21.38 -4.40 -8.85
CA GLU A 136 -20.51 -3.69 -9.79
C GLU A 136 -19.16 -3.28 -9.17
N HIS A 137 -19.09 -3.19 -7.84
CA HIS A 137 -17.90 -2.77 -7.08
C HIS A 137 -17.42 -3.87 -6.14
N ARG A 138 -17.76 -5.14 -6.45
CA ARG A 138 -17.24 -6.28 -5.70
C ARG A 138 -15.72 -6.20 -5.64
N ASP A 139 -15.15 -6.57 -4.50
CA ASP A 139 -13.71 -6.68 -4.26
C ASP A 139 -12.94 -5.34 -4.18
N ASN A 140 -13.50 -4.22 -4.66
CA ASN A 140 -12.92 -2.87 -4.46
C ASN A 140 -12.79 -2.50 -2.97
N TYR A 141 -13.86 -2.72 -2.21
CA TYR A 141 -13.97 -2.40 -0.79
C TYR A 141 -14.85 -3.43 -0.11
N HIS A 142 -14.49 -3.82 1.10
CA HIS A 142 -15.21 -4.86 1.83
C HIS A 142 -15.07 -4.71 3.34
N ARG A 143 -15.95 -5.40 4.06
CA ARG A 143 -15.94 -5.49 5.52
C ARG A 143 -15.55 -6.89 5.96
N ILE A 144 -14.67 -6.96 6.95
CA ILE A 144 -14.40 -8.18 7.71
C ILE A 144 -14.56 -7.85 9.20
N ASP A 145 -15.38 -8.62 9.91
CA ASP A 145 -15.42 -8.61 11.37
C ASP A 145 -14.46 -9.69 11.88
N TYR A 146 -13.30 -9.27 12.39
CA TYR A 146 -12.26 -10.12 12.93
C TYR A 146 -12.29 -10.09 14.47
N GLY A 147 -13.07 -10.99 15.06
CA GLY A 147 -13.32 -11.00 16.50
C GLY A 147 -13.95 -9.67 16.96
N PRO A 148 -13.32 -8.93 17.90
CA PRO A 148 -13.85 -7.64 18.37
C PRO A 148 -13.54 -6.46 17.43
N VAL A 149 -12.81 -6.66 16.33
CA VAL A 149 -12.39 -5.59 15.43
C VAL A 149 -13.14 -5.70 14.11
N THR A 150 -13.79 -4.61 13.68
CA THR A 150 -14.29 -4.47 12.31
C THR A 150 -13.22 -3.79 11.46
N VAL A 151 -12.85 -4.43 10.36
CA VAL A 151 -11.94 -3.89 9.34
C VAL A 151 -12.77 -3.53 8.11
N LEU A 152 -12.66 -2.28 7.67
CA LEU A 152 -13.21 -1.81 6.41
C LEU A 152 -12.03 -1.48 5.50
N THR A 153 -11.92 -2.18 4.38
CA THR A 153 -11.00 -1.80 3.30
C THR A 153 -11.75 -0.86 2.36
N LEU A 154 -11.02 0.11 1.80
CA LEU A 154 -11.56 1.09 0.86
C LEU A 154 -10.78 1.01 -0.45
N ASP A 155 -11.45 1.35 -1.54
CA ASP A 155 -10.79 1.70 -2.80
C ASP A 155 -10.64 3.23 -2.84
N SER A 156 -9.42 3.69 -2.56
CA SER A 156 -9.05 5.11 -2.62
C SER A 156 -8.40 5.51 -3.95
N ASN A 157 -8.51 4.66 -4.98
CA ASN A 157 -8.04 5.00 -6.30
C ASN A 157 -9.02 5.94 -6.96
N ASN A 158 -8.49 7.07 -7.42
CA ASN A 158 -9.21 7.98 -8.29
C ASN A 158 -10.57 8.42 -7.70
N GLY A 159 -10.51 8.93 -6.47
CA GLY A 159 -11.65 9.49 -5.76
C GLY A 159 -12.30 10.62 -6.55
N GLU A 160 -13.58 10.87 -6.28
CA GLU A 160 -14.31 11.96 -6.92
C GLU A 160 -14.56 13.11 -5.94
N PRO A 161 -14.36 14.38 -6.37
CA PRO A 161 -13.87 14.80 -7.68
C PRO A 161 -12.39 14.43 -7.93
N ASP A 162 -12.03 14.18 -9.21
CA ASP A 162 -10.65 13.91 -9.61
C ASP A 162 -9.73 15.06 -9.15
N ASP A 163 -8.52 14.73 -8.66
CA ASP A 163 -7.52 15.71 -8.22
C ASP A 163 -6.21 15.52 -9.00
N SER A 164 -5.31 16.49 -8.94
CA SER A 164 -4.01 16.42 -9.59
C SER A 164 -2.97 17.22 -8.84
N ALA A 165 -1.71 16.78 -8.85
CA ALA A 165 -0.60 17.61 -8.36
C ALA A 165 -0.48 18.94 -9.13
N ALA A 166 -1.07 19.06 -10.32
CA ALA A 166 -1.16 20.33 -11.06
C ALA A 166 -2.18 21.32 -10.47
N SER A 167 -3.14 20.84 -9.65
CA SER A 167 -4.12 21.68 -8.95
C SER A 167 -3.49 22.53 -7.83
N TYR A 168 -2.30 22.15 -7.36
CA TYR A 168 -1.61 22.80 -6.25
C TYR A 168 -0.41 23.64 -6.73
N PRO A 169 -0.19 24.83 -6.15
CA PRO A 169 0.92 25.69 -6.52
C PRO A 169 2.28 25.08 -6.09
N PRO A 170 3.39 25.39 -6.78
CA PRO A 170 4.70 24.75 -6.54
C PRO A 170 5.19 24.81 -5.08
N GLU A 171 4.87 25.88 -4.36
CA GLU A 171 5.21 26.09 -2.95
C GLU A 171 4.46 25.16 -1.99
N GLU A 172 3.32 24.60 -2.40
CA GLU A 172 2.56 23.61 -1.64
C GLU A 172 2.99 22.17 -1.94
N LYS A 173 3.80 21.96 -2.99
CA LYS A 173 4.24 20.62 -3.40
C LYS A 173 5.28 20.07 -2.43
N LEU A 174 5.06 18.85 -1.99
CA LEU A 174 5.99 18.08 -1.17
C LEU A 174 7.36 17.96 -1.88
N THR A 175 8.42 18.45 -1.24
CA THR A 175 9.80 18.35 -1.76
C THR A 175 10.53 17.09 -1.25
N GLY A 176 9.86 16.24 -0.47
CA GLY A 176 10.43 15.06 0.17
C GLY A 176 11.42 15.34 1.30
N ARG A 177 11.65 16.61 1.65
CA ARG A 177 12.58 17.04 2.72
C ARG A 177 11.88 17.43 4.02
N GLU A 178 10.58 17.69 3.96
CA GLU A 178 9.74 18.13 5.07
C GLU A 178 8.40 17.40 5.00
N TYR A 179 7.88 16.99 6.16
CA TYR A 179 6.52 16.44 6.25
C TYR A 179 5.52 17.60 6.26
N THR A 180 4.85 17.84 5.12
CA THR A 180 3.85 18.92 5.00
C THR A 180 2.41 18.42 5.01
N GLY A 181 2.19 17.13 5.32
CA GLY A 181 0.89 16.47 5.35
C GLY A 181 0.86 15.17 4.54
N PRO A 182 -0.26 14.44 4.55
CA PRO A 182 -0.44 13.27 3.68
C PRO A 182 -0.50 13.72 2.22
N GLY A 183 0.43 13.23 1.38
CA GLY A 183 0.39 13.43 -0.07
C GLY A 183 -0.71 12.59 -0.75
N THR A 184 -1.10 12.97 -1.96
CA THR A 184 -2.16 12.31 -2.74
C THR A 184 -1.58 11.42 -3.85
N ASP A 185 -0.90 10.33 -3.48
CA ASP A 185 -0.30 9.38 -4.46
C ASP A 185 -1.34 8.63 -5.33
N THR A 186 -2.62 8.66 -4.94
CA THR A 186 -3.66 7.77 -5.50
C THR A 186 -4.70 8.42 -6.40
N GLN A 187 -4.64 9.74 -6.64
CA GLN A 187 -5.78 10.48 -7.26
C GLN A 187 -5.53 11.14 -8.62
N GLU A 188 -4.31 11.16 -9.17
CA GLU A 188 -3.99 12.04 -10.33
C GLU A 188 -3.85 11.37 -11.70
N ASN A 189 -4.27 10.11 -11.85
CA ASN A 189 -3.76 9.27 -12.93
C ASN A 189 -4.71 9.05 -14.12
N VAL A 190 -6.03 9.14 -13.91
CA VAL A 190 -7.06 8.94 -14.94
C VAL A 190 -8.33 9.70 -14.53
N THR A 191 -9.18 10.16 -15.45
CA THR A 191 -10.51 10.68 -15.05
C THR A 191 -11.56 9.57 -15.10
N ARG A 192 -12.69 9.74 -14.40
CA ARG A 192 -13.83 8.81 -14.56
C ARG A 192 -14.22 8.64 -16.03
N SER A 193 -14.31 9.74 -16.78
CA SER A 193 -14.76 9.68 -18.18
C SER A 193 -13.81 8.92 -19.08
N GLU A 194 -12.49 9.07 -18.88
CA GLU A 194 -11.47 8.33 -19.61
C GLU A 194 -11.51 6.82 -19.25
N TYR A 195 -11.68 6.51 -17.96
CA TYR A 195 -11.80 5.14 -17.48
C TYR A 195 -13.03 4.43 -18.06
N GLU A 196 -14.18 5.09 -18.04
CA GLU A 196 -15.44 4.56 -18.57
C GLU A 196 -15.41 4.44 -20.10
N ALA A 197 -14.78 5.38 -20.80
CA ALA A 197 -14.57 5.30 -22.25
C ALA A 197 -13.72 4.08 -22.65
N ALA A 198 -12.78 3.66 -21.79
CA ALA A 198 -12.00 2.43 -21.97
C ALA A 198 -12.74 1.15 -21.54
N GLY A 199 -14.01 1.26 -21.10
CA GLY A 199 -14.87 0.13 -20.72
C GLY A 199 -14.85 -0.20 -19.22
N GLY A 200 -14.17 0.59 -18.40
CA GLY A 200 -14.20 0.48 -16.94
C GLY A 200 -15.56 0.86 -16.36
N ARG A 201 -15.99 0.21 -15.26
CA ARG A 201 -17.34 0.42 -14.68
C ARG A 201 -17.40 0.38 -13.15
N ASP A 202 -16.27 0.16 -12.49
CA ASP A 202 -16.21 -0.16 -11.06
C ASP A 202 -15.61 0.99 -10.22
N LEU A 203 -15.29 2.16 -10.76
CA LEU A 203 -14.86 3.30 -9.94
C LEU A 203 -15.96 3.72 -8.95
N SER A 204 -15.60 3.84 -7.67
CA SER A 204 -16.56 4.12 -6.61
C SER A 204 -16.10 5.28 -5.72
N ASP A 205 -16.85 6.39 -5.80
CA ASP A 205 -16.61 7.55 -4.95
C ASP A 205 -16.74 7.24 -3.46
N TYR A 206 -15.67 7.53 -2.70
CA TYR A 206 -15.59 7.38 -1.24
C TYR A 206 -15.95 8.67 -0.49
N SER A 207 -16.19 9.78 -1.18
CA SER A 207 -16.64 11.04 -0.59
C SER A 207 -18.02 10.89 0.07
N PRO A 208 -18.35 11.74 1.06
CA PRO A 208 -19.67 11.73 1.70
C PRO A 208 -20.82 11.84 0.68
N GLY A 209 -21.80 10.93 0.79
CA GLY A 209 -22.91 10.82 -0.16
C GLY A 209 -22.60 10.01 -1.42
N GLY A 210 -21.33 9.75 -1.73
CA GLY A 210 -20.91 8.78 -2.74
C GLY A 210 -21.34 7.36 -2.38
N ARG A 211 -21.25 6.44 -3.34
CA ARG A 211 -21.68 5.04 -3.14
C ARG A 211 -20.87 4.34 -2.05
N GLN A 212 -19.54 4.41 -2.15
CA GLN A 212 -18.65 3.82 -1.15
C GLN A 212 -18.72 4.62 0.16
N GLY A 213 -18.81 5.95 0.12
CA GLY A 213 -19.00 6.77 1.32
C GLY A 213 -20.26 6.37 2.12
N THR A 214 -21.39 6.23 1.44
CA THR A 214 -22.66 5.77 2.06
C THR A 214 -22.53 4.36 2.64
N TRP A 215 -21.84 3.47 1.92
CA TRP A 215 -21.55 2.11 2.41
C TRP A 215 -20.72 2.15 3.70
N VAL A 216 -19.63 2.92 3.73
CA VAL A 216 -18.77 3.08 4.92
C VAL A 216 -19.56 3.58 6.11
N GLU A 217 -20.35 4.63 5.92
CA GLU A 217 -21.18 5.18 7.00
C GLU A 217 -22.16 4.14 7.55
N GLN A 218 -22.78 3.33 6.69
CA GLN A 218 -23.66 2.25 7.12
C GLN A 218 -22.88 1.18 7.89
N GLN A 219 -21.74 0.72 7.38
CA GLN A 219 -20.93 -0.28 8.06
C GLN A 219 -20.45 0.19 9.44
N LEU A 220 -20.07 1.48 9.56
CA LEU A 220 -19.70 2.09 10.84
C LEU A 220 -20.90 2.15 11.80
N ARG A 221 -22.09 2.51 11.33
CA ARG A 221 -23.31 2.48 12.15
C ARG A 221 -23.60 1.07 12.65
N ASP A 222 -23.56 0.08 11.76
CA ASP A 222 -23.82 -1.33 12.10
C ASP A 222 -22.76 -1.88 13.08
N ALA A 223 -21.49 -1.52 12.88
CA ALA A 223 -20.40 -1.94 13.74
C ALA A 223 -20.57 -1.41 15.18
N ARG A 224 -21.02 -0.15 15.32
CA ARG A 224 -21.29 0.49 16.62
C ARG A 224 -22.57 -0.05 17.27
N ALA A 225 -23.61 -0.27 16.48
CA ALA A 225 -24.91 -0.77 16.97
C ALA A 225 -24.82 -2.20 17.51
N ALA A 226 -23.89 -3.01 17.01
CA ALA A 226 -23.66 -4.36 17.52
C ALA A 226 -23.22 -4.39 19.00
N GLY A 227 -22.73 -3.27 19.56
CA GLY A 227 -22.39 -3.12 20.98
C GLY A 227 -21.15 -3.91 21.43
N ASP A 228 -20.58 -3.52 22.56
CA ASP A 228 -19.59 -4.27 23.37
C ASP A 228 -18.23 -4.61 22.72
N ARG A 229 -17.90 -4.05 21.56
CA ARG A 229 -16.58 -4.22 20.93
C ARG A 229 -15.58 -3.25 21.54
N LYS A 230 -14.62 -3.77 22.31
CA LYS A 230 -13.44 -3.02 22.77
C LYS A 230 -12.20 -3.58 22.10
N ALA A 231 -11.30 -2.70 21.69
CA ALA A 231 -10.04 -3.10 21.09
C ALA A 231 -8.90 -2.26 21.61
N ARG A 232 -7.69 -2.82 21.63
CA ARG A 232 -6.44 -2.08 21.79
C ARG A 232 -5.63 -2.24 20.52
N ILE A 233 -5.54 -1.18 19.73
CA ILE A 233 -4.75 -1.16 18.50
C ILE A 233 -3.35 -0.67 18.86
N THR A 234 -2.32 -1.48 18.59
CA THR A 234 -0.93 -1.07 18.74
C THR A 234 -0.28 -1.00 17.35
N LEU A 235 0.01 0.21 16.90
CA LEU A 235 0.81 0.45 15.71
C LEU A 235 2.28 0.53 16.13
N THR A 236 3.10 -0.38 15.63
CA THR A 236 4.54 -0.36 15.86
C THR A 236 5.22 -0.24 14.52
N PRO A 237 5.71 0.95 14.13
CA PRO A 237 6.56 1.08 12.97
C PRO A 237 7.76 0.14 13.12
N VAL A 238 7.94 -0.73 12.12
CA VAL A 238 9.06 -1.67 12.10
C VAL A 238 9.90 -1.38 10.88
N HIS A 239 11.20 -1.23 11.13
CA HIS A 239 12.18 -0.98 10.10
C HIS A 239 13.16 -2.14 10.05
N VAL A 240 13.47 -2.60 8.84
CA VAL A 240 14.49 -3.62 8.59
C VAL A 240 15.73 -2.93 8.07
N PHE A 241 16.80 -2.93 8.87
CA PHE A 241 18.07 -2.30 8.52
C PHE A 241 19.11 -3.35 8.12
N PRO A 242 19.81 -3.19 6.99
CA PRO A 242 21.00 -3.98 6.71
C PRO A 242 22.10 -3.63 7.73
N VAL A 243 22.77 -4.66 8.24
CA VAL A 243 23.98 -4.56 9.07
C VAL A 243 25.14 -5.01 8.20
N MET A 244 26.17 -4.18 8.11
CA MET A 244 27.30 -4.39 7.20
C MET A 244 28.63 -4.44 7.96
N ASP A 245 29.65 -5.01 7.32
CA ASP A 245 31.04 -4.84 7.73
C ASP A 245 31.66 -3.55 7.15
N ASP A 246 32.94 -3.31 7.44
CA ASP A 246 33.69 -2.14 6.96
C ASP A 246 33.87 -2.13 5.43
N ALA A 247 33.68 -3.27 4.75
CA ALA A 247 33.67 -3.38 3.30
C ALA A 247 32.26 -3.19 2.71
N LEU A 248 31.30 -2.77 3.54
CA LEU A 248 29.88 -2.64 3.24
C LEU A 248 29.18 -3.96 2.87
N THR A 249 29.78 -5.13 3.12
CA THR A 249 29.12 -6.42 2.87
C THR A 249 27.93 -6.59 3.81
N VAL A 250 26.72 -6.85 3.29
CA VAL A 250 25.55 -7.13 4.15
C VAL A 250 25.76 -8.46 4.88
N LEU A 251 25.93 -8.38 6.20
CA LEU A 251 26.10 -9.55 7.07
C LEU A 251 24.76 -10.14 7.51
N ARG A 252 23.81 -9.27 7.86
CA ARG A 252 22.46 -9.62 8.32
C ARG A 252 21.53 -8.43 8.18
N THR A 253 20.24 -8.62 8.47
CA THR A 253 19.34 -7.52 8.76
C THR A 253 19.01 -7.45 10.24
N GLU A 254 18.58 -6.28 10.68
CA GLU A 254 18.17 -6.01 12.04
C GLU A 254 16.81 -5.33 12.04
N ARG A 255 15.89 -5.88 12.83
CA ARG A 255 14.62 -5.24 13.13
C ARG A 255 14.86 -4.12 14.14
N ARG A 256 14.43 -2.90 13.82
CA ARG A 256 14.42 -1.76 14.75
C ARG A 256 13.01 -1.23 14.93
N THR A 257 12.71 -0.88 16.16
CA THR A 257 11.49 -0.16 16.58
C THR A 257 11.94 1.08 17.33
N TYR A 258 11.31 2.21 17.06
CA TYR A 258 11.63 3.47 17.73
C TYR A 258 10.55 3.80 18.75
N SER A 259 10.63 4.98 19.36
CA SER A 259 9.64 5.50 20.32
C SER A 259 8.36 6.02 19.65
N ASP A 260 8.12 5.64 18.40
CA ASP A 260 6.98 6.01 17.54
C ASP A 260 5.83 4.99 17.60
N ARG A 261 5.85 4.10 18.60
CA ARG A 261 4.74 3.21 18.90
C ARG A 261 3.50 4.02 19.28
N VAL A 262 2.41 3.82 18.56
CA VAL A 262 1.09 4.40 18.88
C VAL A 262 0.20 3.30 19.44
N VAL A 263 -0.44 3.58 20.58
CA VAL A 263 -1.46 2.69 21.18
C VAL A 263 -2.77 3.46 21.23
N ILE A 264 -3.80 2.87 20.63
CA ILE A 264 -5.15 3.42 20.58
C ILE A 264 -6.07 2.41 21.25
N ASP A 265 -6.58 2.75 22.43
CA ASP A 265 -7.68 2.02 23.03
C ASP A 265 -8.98 2.49 22.39
N VAL A 266 -9.84 1.54 22.01
CA VAL A 266 -11.15 1.79 21.40
C VAL A 266 -12.20 1.28 22.38
N ASP A 267 -13.11 2.16 22.78
CA ASP A 267 -14.19 1.85 23.70
C ASP A 267 -15.33 1.08 23.01
N ALA A 268 -16.36 0.73 23.79
CA ALA A 268 -17.51 -0.01 23.29
C ALA A 268 -18.38 0.78 22.30
N ASP A 269 -18.24 2.11 22.24
CA ASP A 269 -18.96 2.96 21.28
C ASP A 269 -18.17 3.11 19.95
N GLY A 270 -16.99 2.49 19.87
CA GLY A 270 -16.12 2.47 18.70
C GLY A 270 -15.26 3.72 18.57
N ARG A 271 -15.14 4.56 19.60
CA ARG A 271 -14.27 5.74 19.60
C ARG A 271 -12.96 5.47 20.34
N PRO A 272 -11.88 6.21 20.00
CA PRO A 272 -10.68 6.21 20.81
C PRO A 272 -11.02 6.59 22.26
N ALA A 273 -10.74 5.69 23.21
CA ALA A 273 -10.80 5.96 24.62
C ALA A 273 -9.82 7.09 24.95
N ARG A 274 -10.34 8.15 25.58
CA ARG A 274 -9.56 9.29 26.04
C ARG A 274 -9.08 9.09 27.47
#